data_AF-A0A6G0SXB9-F1
#
_entry.id   AF-A0A6G0SXB9-F1
#
_cell.length_a   1.000
_cell.length_b   1.000
_cell.length_c   1.000
_cell.angle_alpha   90.00
_cell.angle_beta   90.00
_cell.angle_gamma   90.00
#
_symmetry.space_group_name_H-M   'P 1'
#
loop_
_entity.id
_entity.type
_entity.pdbx_description
1 polymer ?
#
loop_
_entity_poly.entity_id
_entity_poly.type
_entity_poly.pdbx_seq_one_letter_code
_entity_poly.pdbx_strand_id
1 'polypeptide(L)'
;MRKCSVLLDCDAVKNNLKIPCFRVPANNIQDWKKVISKANKQMTNVKFVCANHFLPTDLISNYSVPQDIIEEVSDELFSLNDVMKNKAKVFLTEGWSIYCSLNEISFYKPNIDNGKLQIEKQIIFKNTLEINFFVYQYIVHTDNLGTKLQYPLNPNQITAAIKLFENKTICSGGPNPVNFPDLKKRCNICDKLFPFFRIYKQRYQTKIKSYIGPTLTPTRRGVLKSILSEKKNLKNSNVRFQSTIKKLQNSLSQSKNKMQLLVDDKINQILNAKKFSDSQKIIVREIIKGSKVANKKNNQYSEDWILLCVLLKIRSSSTYSFLRQQEILQLPCPRTIRKYLSLVKTQCGFDDTIFRLMKKKLTMLKLEQKFGMLVYDGIFLREILSVNSQTLTYAGLEDFGGEFSPSDLKANHVLAQLVVKAICLLENVGAKVLGGVVSDGATNNRKLWSELSISEQRENIKNKFDHPLDKKRKIFLFSDALHLIKNVRNKLFNKMSVRVSPTKPYIRWSHYIDVHKNDIARNSNAPTKVFPKITLRHLNPDSFSKMNVKLEC
;
A
#
# COMPACT_ATOMS: atom_id res chain seq x y z
N MET A 1 9.81 -3.39 -26.08
CA MET A 1 8.81 -2.36 -26.45
C MET A 1 7.65 -3.01 -27.17
N ARG A 2 6.41 -2.57 -26.94
CA ARG A 2 5.22 -3.06 -27.67
C ARG A 2 5.30 -2.55 -29.11
N LYS A 3 5.39 -3.45 -30.09
CA LYS A 3 5.42 -3.10 -31.53
C LYS A 3 4.06 -3.41 -32.16
N CYS A 4 3.63 -2.60 -33.12
CA CYS A 4 2.41 -2.85 -33.89
C CYS A 4 2.59 -4.11 -34.75
N SER A 5 1.53 -4.93 -34.83
CA SER A 5 1.47 -6.13 -35.67
C SER A 5 1.20 -5.81 -37.15
N VAL A 6 0.83 -4.57 -37.50
CA VAL A 6 0.79 -4.08 -38.89
C VAL A 6 2.20 -3.58 -39.25
N LEU A 7 2.80 -4.18 -40.27
CA LEU A 7 4.21 -4.01 -40.64
C LEU A 7 4.39 -3.15 -41.90
N LEU A 8 3.56 -3.38 -42.93
CA LEU A 8 3.70 -2.71 -44.23
C LEU A 8 3.05 -1.32 -44.27
N ASP A 9 1.88 -1.17 -43.65
CA ASP A 9 1.06 0.05 -43.75
C ASP A 9 1.05 0.89 -42.46
N CYS A 10 2.08 0.73 -41.61
CA CYS A 10 2.16 1.39 -40.31
C CYS A 10 3.35 2.34 -40.21
N ASP A 11 3.07 3.65 -40.22
CA ASP A 11 4.09 4.70 -40.08
C ASP A 11 4.80 4.65 -38.72
N ALA A 12 4.12 4.19 -37.67
CA ALA A 12 4.71 4.01 -36.35
C ALA A 12 5.86 2.98 -36.37
N VAL A 13 5.74 1.94 -37.19
CA VAL A 13 6.74 0.88 -37.35
C VAL A 13 7.85 1.32 -38.30
N LYS A 14 7.50 1.99 -39.42
CA LYS A 14 8.48 2.53 -40.38
C LYS A 14 9.40 3.58 -39.76
N ASN A 15 8.85 4.52 -39.00
CA ASN A 15 9.57 5.65 -38.42
C ASN A 15 9.94 5.46 -36.95
N ASN A 16 9.72 4.26 -36.40
CA ASN A 16 10.07 3.88 -35.03
C ASN A 16 9.51 4.83 -33.94
N LEU A 17 8.30 5.35 -34.17
CA LEU A 17 7.63 6.34 -33.31
C LEU A 17 7.03 5.69 -32.07
N LYS A 18 7.11 6.38 -30.91
CA LYS A 18 6.52 5.92 -29.64
C LYS A 18 5.03 6.25 -29.60
N ILE A 19 4.20 5.31 -30.06
CA ILE A 19 2.73 5.45 -30.12
C ILE A 19 2.05 4.42 -29.20
N PRO A 20 0.91 4.74 -28.56
CA PRO A 20 0.13 3.79 -27.77
C PRO A 20 -0.28 2.56 -28.60
N CYS A 21 -0.05 1.37 -28.04
CA CYS A 21 -0.39 0.09 -28.66
C CYS A 21 -1.46 -0.63 -27.83
N PHE A 22 -2.58 -0.97 -28.48
CA PHE A 22 -3.72 -1.68 -27.92
C PHE A 22 -3.55 -3.19 -28.11
N ARG A 23 -4.01 -3.97 -27.13
CA ARG A 23 -3.98 -5.44 -27.19
C ARG A 23 -5.22 -5.95 -27.91
N VAL A 24 -5.04 -6.92 -28.80
CA VAL A 24 -6.18 -7.53 -29.50
C VAL A 24 -7.01 -8.40 -28.53
N PRO A 25 -8.35 -8.26 -28.50
CA PRO A 25 -9.23 -9.07 -27.66
C PRO A 25 -9.18 -10.57 -28.03
N ALA A 26 -9.20 -11.44 -27.02
CA ALA A 26 -9.09 -12.89 -27.21
C ALA A 26 -10.31 -13.50 -27.91
N ASN A 27 -11.48 -12.91 -27.68
CA ASN A 27 -12.80 -13.28 -28.18
C ASN A 27 -12.93 -13.15 -29.71
N ASN A 28 -12.22 -12.22 -30.35
CA ASN A 28 -12.33 -11.96 -31.80
C ASN A 28 -10.97 -12.10 -32.53
N ILE A 29 -10.03 -12.87 -31.97
CA ILE A 29 -8.65 -12.94 -32.47
C ILE A 29 -8.54 -13.46 -33.91
N GLN A 30 -9.50 -14.29 -34.36
CA GLN A 30 -9.50 -14.85 -35.72
C GLN A 30 -9.80 -13.78 -36.78
N ASP A 31 -10.71 -12.85 -36.51
CA ASP A 31 -11.06 -11.77 -37.44
C ASP A 31 -9.91 -10.78 -37.57
N TRP A 32 -9.27 -10.43 -36.44
CA TRP A 32 -8.08 -9.60 -36.42
C TRP A 32 -6.90 -10.23 -37.17
N LYS A 33 -6.71 -11.55 -37.06
CA LYS A 33 -5.69 -12.28 -37.84
C LYS A 33 -5.96 -12.18 -39.34
N LYS A 34 -7.22 -12.31 -39.78
CA LYS A 34 -7.60 -12.18 -41.20
C LYS A 34 -7.30 -10.77 -41.73
N VAL A 35 -7.75 -9.73 -41.01
CA VAL A 35 -7.60 -8.33 -41.41
C VAL A 35 -6.13 -7.92 -41.48
N ILE A 36 -5.34 -8.22 -40.45
CA ILE A 36 -3.93 -7.82 -40.38
C ILE A 36 -3.06 -8.65 -41.31
N SER A 37 -3.35 -9.94 -41.51
CA SER A 37 -2.62 -10.75 -42.50
C SER A 37 -2.88 -10.28 -43.94
N LYS A 38 -4.09 -9.76 -44.22
CA LYS A 38 -4.40 -9.11 -45.50
C LYS A 38 -3.62 -7.80 -45.68
N ALA A 39 -3.55 -6.95 -44.65
CA ALA A 39 -2.76 -5.72 -44.68
C ALA A 39 -1.25 -5.98 -44.83
N ASN A 40 -0.74 -7.04 -44.19
CA ASN A 40 0.67 -7.41 -44.25
C ASN A 40 1.05 -8.26 -45.47
N LYS A 41 0.08 -8.68 -46.30
CA LYS A 41 0.26 -9.64 -47.41
C LYS A 41 0.93 -10.97 -47.02
N GLN A 42 0.93 -11.31 -45.74
CA GLN A 42 1.50 -12.55 -45.19
C GLN A 42 0.79 -12.94 -43.88
N MET A 43 0.77 -14.22 -43.55
CA MET A 43 0.24 -14.67 -42.25
C MET A 43 1.04 -14.07 -41.11
N THR A 44 0.38 -13.30 -40.24
CA THR A 44 1.04 -12.62 -39.13
C THR A 44 0.42 -12.97 -37.78
N ASN A 45 1.29 -13.15 -36.78
CA ASN A 45 0.84 -13.37 -35.40
C ASN A 45 0.46 -12.04 -34.76
N VAL A 46 -0.84 -11.81 -34.60
CA VAL A 46 -1.39 -10.55 -34.10
C VAL A 46 -1.37 -10.52 -32.58
N LYS A 47 -0.70 -9.52 -32.00
CA LYS A 47 -0.66 -9.28 -30.53
C LYS A 47 -1.06 -7.86 -30.15
N PHE A 48 -0.56 -6.85 -30.87
CA PHE A 48 -0.79 -5.44 -30.56
C PHE A 48 -0.99 -4.61 -31.82
N VAL A 49 -1.82 -3.58 -31.76
CA VAL A 49 -2.08 -2.64 -32.88
C VAL A 49 -1.95 -1.22 -32.36
N CYS A 50 -1.25 -0.34 -33.07
CA CYS A 50 -1.05 1.05 -32.64
C CYS A 50 -2.29 1.92 -32.90
N ALA A 51 -2.39 3.04 -32.17
CA ALA A 51 -3.51 3.99 -32.25
C ALA A 51 -3.81 4.50 -33.66
N ASN A 52 -2.81 4.62 -34.55
CA ASN A 52 -2.99 5.17 -35.90
C ASN A 52 -3.92 4.34 -36.80
N HIS A 53 -4.22 3.09 -36.44
CA HIS A 53 -5.13 2.23 -37.20
C HIS A 53 -6.59 2.31 -36.71
N PHE A 54 -6.89 3.23 -35.79
CA PHE A 54 -8.23 3.49 -35.27
C PHE A 54 -8.62 4.92 -35.63
N LEU A 55 -9.92 5.16 -35.88
CA LEU A 55 -10.40 6.53 -36.01
C LEU A 55 -10.33 7.23 -34.65
N PRO A 56 -10.17 8.56 -34.59
CA PRO A 56 -10.19 9.31 -33.32
C PRO A 56 -11.46 9.08 -32.50
N THR A 57 -12.59 8.77 -33.15
CA THR A 57 -13.87 8.42 -32.52
C THR A 57 -13.89 7.02 -31.89
N ASP A 58 -13.02 6.13 -32.33
CA ASP A 58 -12.92 4.74 -31.84
C ASP A 58 -11.96 4.65 -30.63
N LEU A 59 -11.19 5.70 -30.38
CA LEU A 59 -10.22 5.79 -29.29
C LEU A 59 -10.81 6.57 -28.12
N ILE A 60 -11.18 5.85 -27.06
CA ILE A 60 -11.60 6.46 -25.80
C ILE A 60 -10.34 7.03 -25.11
N SER A 61 -10.11 8.34 -25.24
CA SER A 61 -8.97 9.06 -24.66
C SER A 61 -9.28 9.69 -23.30
N ASN A 62 -10.57 9.90 -22.99
CA ASN A 62 -11.03 10.32 -21.67
C ASN A 62 -11.33 9.09 -20.84
N TYR A 63 -10.39 8.73 -19.97
CA TYR A 63 -10.65 7.79 -18.89
C TYR A 63 -11.57 8.48 -17.87
N SER A 64 -12.88 8.35 -18.04
CA SER A 64 -13.75 8.36 -16.86
C SER A 64 -13.20 7.30 -15.91
N VAL A 65 -12.87 7.73 -14.69
CA VAL A 65 -12.46 6.86 -13.59
C VAL A 65 -13.32 5.58 -13.66
N PRO A 66 -12.73 4.38 -13.69
CA PRO A 66 -13.52 3.17 -13.72
C PRO A 66 -14.53 3.23 -12.58
N GLN A 67 -15.82 3.07 -12.89
CA GLN A 67 -16.86 2.80 -11.90
C GLN A 67 -16.62 1.49 -11.12
N ASP A 68 -15.44 0.88 -11.27
CA ASP A 68 -14.94 -0.26 -10.51
C ASP A 68 -14.26 0.15 -9.18
N ILE A 69 -14.37 1.42 -8.77
CA ILE A 69 -14.33 1.81 -7.35
C ILE A 69 -15.78 2.02 -6.88
N ILE A 70 -16.60 0.99 -7.06
CA ILE A 70 -17.75 0.77 -6.22
C ILE A 70 -17.33 -0.37 -5.31
N GLU A 71 -17.40 -0.09 -4.01
CA GLU A 71 -17.37 -1.03 -2.91
C GLU A 71 -17.88 -2.41 -3.35
N GLU A 72 -17.21 -3.48 -2.95
CA GLU A 72 -17.84 -4.80 -2.82
C GLU A 72 -18.98 -4.67 -1.79
N VAL A 73 -20.07 -4.03 -2.20
CA VAL A 73 -21.39 -4.18 -1.61
C VAL A 73 -21.89 -5.45 -2.23
N SER A 74 -22.20 -6.44 -1.40
CA SER A 74 -22.98 -7.60 -1.78
C SER A 74 -24.11 -7.18 -2.75
N ASP A 75 -24.14 -7.69 -3.98
CA ASP A 75 -25.24 -7.49 -4.95
C ASP A 75 -26.56 -8.19 -4.50
N GLU A 76 -26.71 -8.41 -3.20
CA GLU A 76 -27.88 -8.96 -2.56
C GLU A 76 -28.83 -7.81 -2.24
N LEU A 77 -29.97 -7.79 -2.94
CA LEU A 77 -31.09 -6.88 -2.70
C LEU A 77 -31.93 -7.51 -1.59
N PHE A 78 -32.12 -6.78 -0.48
CA PHE A 78 -32.85 -7.25 0.69
C PHE A 78 -34.23 -6.59 0.84
N SER A 79 -34.47 -5.50 0.11
CA SER A 79 -35.70 -4.70 0.20
C SER A 79 -36.18 -4.15 -1.16
N LEU A 80 -37.42 -3.66 -1.21
CA LEU A 80 -37.96 -2.93 -2.37
C LEU A 80 -37.08 -1.73 -2.74
N ASN A 81 -36.59 -0.97 -1.74
CA ASN A 81 -35.73 0.19 -1.97
C ASN A 81 -34.42 -0.18 -2.67
N ASP A 82 -33.87 -1.37 -2.39
CA ASP A 82 -32.67 -1.86 -3.05
C ASP A 82 -32.95 -2.19 -4.53
N VAL A 83 -34.13 -2.77 -4.81
CA VAL A 83 -34.58 -3.01 -6.19
C VAL A 83 -34.81 -1.70 -6.93
N MET A 84 -35.41 -0.68 -6.29
CA MET A 84 -35.62 0.64 -6.88
C MET A 84 -34.31 1.35 -7.21
N LYS A 85 -33.30 1.27 -6.33
CA LYS A 85 -31.96 1.83 -6.56
C LYS A 85 -31.20 1.11 -7.67
N ASN A 86 -31.38 -0.21 -7.80
CA ASN A 86 -30.68 -1.04 -8.78
C ASN A 86 -31.49 -1.33 -10.06
N LYS A 87 -32.64 -0.66 -10.28
CA LYS A 87 -33.50 -0.89 -11.46
C LYS A 87 -32.78 -0.74 -12.81
N ALA A 88 -31.79 0.15 -12.89
CA ALA A 88 -30.98 0.38 -14.10
C ALA A 88 -30.05 -0.81 -14.44
N LYS A 89 -29.75 -1.68 -13.46
CA LYS A 89 -28.96 -2.91 -13.66
C LYS A 89 -29.81 -4.08 -14.17
N VAL A 90 -31.14 -3.98 -14.13
CA VAL A 90 -32.04 -5.03 -14.62
C VAL A 90 -32.21 -4.88 -16.12
N PHE A 91 -31.66 -5.82 -16.89
CA PHE A 91 -31.85 -5.84 -18.35
C PHE A 91 -33.27 -6.32 -18.69
N LEU A 92 -34.05 -5.47 -19.37
CA LEU A 92 -35.38 -5.77 -19.87
C LEU A 92 -35.31 -6.40 -21.26
N THR A 93 -36.15 -7.41 -21.50
CA THR A 93 -36.37 -7.92 -22.86
C THR A 93 -37.20 -6.93 -23.68
N GLU A 94 -37.07 -7.00 -25.00
CA GLU A 94 -37.80 -6.13 -25.94
C GLU A 94 -39.33 -6.17 -25.65
N GLY A 95 -39.96 -5.00 -25.57
CA GLY A 95 -41.38 -4.87 -25.23
C GLY A 95 -41.72 -4.78 -23.74
N TRP A 96 -40.76 -4.93 -22.82
CA TRP A 96 -41.00 -4.75 -21.38
C TRP A 96 -40.75 -3.31 -20.92
N SER A 97 -41.58 -2.84 -19.99
CA SER A 97 -41.54 -1.51 -19.38
C SER A 97 -41.51 -1.62 -17.85
N ILE A 98 -41.05 -0.56 -17.19
CA ILE A 98 -40.98 -0.46 -15.72
C ILE A 98 -41.89 0.66 -15.25
N TYR A 99 -42.70 0.36 -14.24
CA TYR A 99 -43.42 1.33 -13.45
C TYR A 99 -42.93 1.29 -12.00
N CYS A 100 -42.71 2.46 -11.39
CA CYS A 100 -42.25 2.59 -10.01
C CYS A 100 -43.21 3.50 -9.25
N SER A 101 -43.71 3.04 -8.11
CA SER A 101 -44.42 3.85 -7.12
C SER A 101 -43.65 3.84 -5.79
N LEU A 102 -44.16 4.52 -4.76
CA LEU A 102 -43.55 4.53 -3.42
C LEU A 102 -43.58 3.15 -2.74
N ASN A 103 -44.53 2.29 -3.09
CA ASN A 103 -44.78 1.03 -2.37
C ASN A 103 -44.56 -0.23 -3.23
N GLU A 104 -44.41 -0.07 -4.55
CA GLU A 104 -44.25 -1.19 -5.47
C GLU A 104 -43.41 -0.82 -6.71
N ILE A 105 -42.74 -1.83 -7.27
CA ILE A 105 -42.11 -1.75 -8.58
C ILE A 105 -42.68 -2.86 -9.47
N SER A 106 -43.16 -2.47 -10.65
CA SER A 106 -43.83 -3.34 -11.61
C SER A 106 -43.03 -3.40 -12.91
N PHE A 107 -42.61 -4.61 -13.28
CA PHE A 107 -42.08 -4.91 -14.61
C PHE A 107 -43.22 -5.49 -15.45
N TYR A 108 -43.57 -4.86 -16.57
CA TYR A 108 -44.77 -5.25 -17.32
C TYR A 108 -44.56 -5.19 -18.84
N LYS A 109 -45.32 -6.01 -19.56
CA LYS A 109 -45.37 -6.04 -21.03
C LYS A 109 -46.77 -5.60 -21.49
N PRO A 110 -46.91 -4.42 -22.12
CA PRO A 110 -48.18 -4.00 -22.68
C PRO A 110 -48.50 -4.77 -23.97
N ASN A 111 -49.79 -5.05 -24.17
CA ASN A 111 -50.37 -5.55 -25.41
C ASN A 111 -51.57 -4.66 -25.78
N ILE A 112 -51.77 -4.39 -27.07
CA ILE A 112 -52.88 -3.59 -27.58
C ILE A 112 -53.85 -4.55 -28.24
N ASP A 113 -54.95 -4.85 -27.54
CA ASP A 113 -56.02 -5.71 -28.06
C ASP A 113 -57.29 -4.87 -28.25
N ASN A 114 -57.86 -4.88 -29.46
CA ASN A 114 -59.06 -4.11 -29.84
C ASN A 114 -59.02 -2.62 -29.45
N GLY A 115 -57.87 -1.96 -29.60
CA GLY A 115 -57.71 -0.52 -29.32
C GLY A 115 -57.66 -0.14 -27.83
N LYS A 116 -57.64 -1.12 -26.91
CA LYS A 116 -57.44 -0.90 -25.48
C LYS A 116 -56.06 -1.43 -25.05
N LEU A 117 -55.31 -0.61 -24.31
CA LEU A 117 -54.05 -1.02 -23.69
C LEU A 117 -54.35 -2.03 -22.57
N GLN A 118 -53.87 -3.26 -22.71
CA GLN A 118 -53.93 -4.28 -21.66
C GLN A 118 -52.51 -4.73 -21.29
N ILE A 119 -52.30 -5.10 -20.03
CA ILE A 119 -51.01 -5.63 -19.60
C ILE A 119 -51.04 -7.15 -19.80
N GLU A 120 -50.23 -7.65 -20.74
CA GLU A 120 -50.14 -9.08 -21.09
C GLU A 120 -49.50 -9.88 -19.95
N LYS A 121 -48.34 -9.41 -19.48
CA LYS A 121 -47.52 -10.03 -18.42
C LYS A 121 -47.00 -8.98 -17.47
N GLN A 122 -46.97 -9.28 -16.18
CA GLN A 122 -46.51 -8.35 -15.15
C GLN A 122 -45.86 -9.07 -13.97
N ILE A 123 -44.79 -8.50 -13.41
CA ILE A 123 -44.13 -8.93 -12.17
C ILE A 123 -44.11 -7.74 -11.21
N ILE A 124 -44.77 -7.88 -10.06
CA ILE A 124 -44.87 -6.83 -9.05
C ILE A 124 -44.07 -7.23 -7.82
N PHE A 125 -43.15 -6.35 -7.40
CA PHE A 125 -42.47 -6.41 -6.12
C PHE A 125 -43.13 -5.40 -5.19
N LYS A 126 -43.54 -5.84 -3.99
CA LYS A 126 -44.15 -4.99 -2.96
C LYS A 126 -43.18 -4.69 -1.82
N ASN A 127 -43.45 -3.62 -1.07
CA ASN A 127 -42.72 -3.30 0.16
C ASN A 127 -42.81 -4.38 1.25
N THR A 128 -43.84 -5.24 1.21
CA THR A 128 -44.04 -6.40 2.09
C THR A 128 -43.14 -7.59 1.77
N LEU A 129 -42.20 -7.45 0.83
CA LEU A 129 -41.32 -8.52 0.31
C LEU A 129 -42.06 -9.60 -0.52
N GLU A 130 -43.35 -9.38 -0.82
CA GLU A 130 -44.11 -10.21 -1.75
C GLU A 130 -43.70 -9.96 -3.21
N ILE A 131 -43.58 -11.03 -3.99
CA ILE A 131 -43.30 -11.00 -5.43
C ILE A 131 -44.41 -11.76 -6.15
N ASN A 132 -45.21 -11.04 -6.93
CA ASN A 132 -46.39 -11.59 -7.61
C ASN A 132 -46.23 -11.53 -9.13
N PHE A 133 -46.62 -12.61 -9.80
CA PHE A 133 -46.64 -12.72 -11.26
C PHE A 133 -48.09 -12.65 -11.75
N PHE A 134 -48.35 -11.85 -12.79
CA PHE A 134 -49.66 -11.70 -13.39
C PHE A 134 -49.63 -11.92 -14.90
N VAL A 135 -50.69 -12.51 -15.43
CA VAL A 135 -51.00 -12.60 -16.85
C VAL A 135 -52.42 -12.10 -17.06
N TYR A 136 -52.63 -11.07 -17.90
CA TYR A 136 -53.94 -10.43 -18.10
C TYR A 136 -54.70 -10.16 -16.78
N GLN A 137 -54.01 -9.60 -15.77
CA GLN A 137 -54.52 -9.30 -14.41
C GLN A 137 -54.80 -10.52 -13.50
N TYR A 138 -54.58 -11.76 -13.96
CA TYR A 138 -54.72 -12.96 -13.12
C TYR A 138 -53.39 -13.36 -12.49
N ILE A 139 -53.40 -13.65 -11.18
CA ILE A 139 -52.21 -14.11 -10.43
C ILE A 139 -51.81 -15.52 -10.90
N VAL A 140 -50.52 -15.72 -11.18
CA VAL A 140 -49.94 -17.01 -11.53
C VAL A 140 -49.18 -17.59 -10.34
N HIS A 141 -49.53 -18.81 -9.92
CA HIS A 141 -48.80 -19.51 -8.86
C HIS A 141 -47.36 -19.84 -9.29
N THR A 142 -46.39 -19.48 -8.44
CA THR A 142 -44.94 -19.59 -8.68
C THR A 142 -44.46 -21.01 -8.98
N ASP A 143 -45.17 -22.03 -8.49
CA ASP A 143 -44.82 -23.45 -8.70
C ASP A 143 -44.81 -23.84 -10.19
N ASN A 144 -45.59 -23.15 -11.01
CA ASN A 144 -45.71 -23.43 -12.44
C ASN A 144 -44.73 -22.62 -13.30
N LEU A 145 -44.01 -21.65 -12.73
CA LEU A 145 -43.13 -20.73 -13.46
C LEU A 145 -41.70 -21.26 -13.61
N GLY A 146 -41.27 -22.19 -12.76
CA GLY A 146 -39.91 -22.77 -12.78
C GLY A 146 -38.83 -21.84 -12.22
N THR A 147 -39.23 -20.66 -11.72
CA THR A 147 -38.37 -19.67 -11.07
C THR A 147 -38.91 -19.37 -9.67
N LYS A 148 -38.10 -19.59 -8.63
CA LYS A 148 -38.38 -19.12 -7.28
C LYS A 148 -37.62 -17.81 -7.06
N LEU A 149 -38.27 -16.68 -7.31
CA LEU A 149 -37.78 -15.37 -6.88
C LEU A 149 -38.17 -15.18 -5.40
N GLN A 150 -37.18 -15.06 -4.52
CA GLN A 150 -37.35 -14.74 -3.11
C GLN A 150 -36.20 -13.84 -2.68
N TYR A 151 -36.46 -12.92 -1.75
CA TYR A 151 -35.40 -12.14 -1.11
C TYR A 151 -34.53 -13.05 -0.22
N PRO A 152 -33.20 -12.83 -0.14
CA PRO A 152 -32.39 -11.85 -0.87
C PRO A 152 -32.16 -12.23 -2.34
N LEU A 153 -32.19 -11.24 -3.24
CA LEU A 153 -32.12 -11.47 -4.70
C LEU A 153 -31.13 -10.55 -5.40
N ASN A 154 -30.60 -10.96 -6.55
CA ASN A 154 -29.64 -10.18 -7.35
C ASN A 154 -30.33 -9.62 -8.62
N PRO A 155 -29.98 -8.41 -9.13
CA PRO A 155 -30.51 -7.90 -10.40
C PRO A 155 -30.51 -8.91 -11.56
N ASN A 156 -29.48 -9.76 -11.64
CA ASN A 156 -29.37 -10.81 -12.66
C ASN A 156 -30.47 -11.88 -12.54
N GLN A 157 -30.95 -12.17 -11.32
CA GLN A 157 -32.05 -13.10 -11.10
C GLN A 157 -33.39 -12.50 -11.56
N ILE A 158 -33.59 -11.19 -11.40
CA ILE A 158 -34.77 -10.49 -11.95
C ILE A 158 -34.75 -10.58 -13.48
N THR A 159 -33.61 -10.29 -14.12
CA THR A 159 -33.46 -10.41 -15.58
C THR A 159 -33.70 -11.85 -16.07
N ALA A 160 -33.17 -12.85 -15.36
CA ALA A 160 -33.41 -14.25 -15.70
C ALA A 160 -34.90 -14.63 -15.57
N ALA A 161 -35.58 -14.15 -14.53
CA ALA A 161 -37.00 -14.37 -14.33
C ALA A 161 -37.86 -13.72 -15.41
N ILE A 162 -37.55 -12.48 -15.82
CA ILE A 162 -38.24 -11.79 -16.92
C ILE A 162 -38.08 -12.60 -18.23
N LYS A 163 -36.85 -13.03 -18.56
CA LYS A 163 -36.59 -13.85 -19.76
C LYS A 163 -37.34 -15.18 -19.73
N LEU A 164 -37.36 -15.86 -18.59
CA LEU A 164 -38.08 -17.12 -18.44
C LEU A 164 -39.60 -16.93 -18.52
N PHE A 165 -40.12 -15.84 -17.97
CA PHE A 165 -41.54 -15.52 -18.02
C PHE A 165 -41.97 -15.09 -19.43
N GLU A 166 -41.12 -14.38 -20.17
CA GLU A 166 -41.33 -14.04 -21.58
C GLU A 166 -41.46 -15.30 -22.45
N ASN A 167 -40.53 -16.26 -22.29
CA ASN A 167 -40.50 -17.49 -23.08
C ASN A 167 -41.69 -18.43 -22.83
N LYS A 168 -42.49 -18.22 -21.79
CA LYS A 168 -43.70 -19.02 -21.53
C LYS A 168 -44.84 -18.55 -22.43
N THR A 169 -45.31 -19.42 -23.31
CA THR A 169 -46.49 -19.17 -24.13
C THR A 169 -47.75 -19.16 -23.26
N ILE A 170 -48.57 -18.12 -23.41
CA ILE A 170 -49.88 -18.04 -22.76
C ILE A 170 -50.84 -18.90 -23.60
N CYS A 171 -51.50 -19.88 -22.99
CA CYS A 171 -52.58 -20.60 -23.64
C CYS A 171 -53.81 -19.68 -23.67
N SER A 172 -54.24 -19.24 -24.85
CA SER A 172 -55.42 -18.38 -25.01
C SER A 172 -56.75 -19.07 -24.71
N GLY A 173 -56.76 -20.37 -24.44
CA GLY A 173 -57.98 -21.14 -24.15
C GLY A 173 -58.89 -21.23 -25.37
N GLY A 174 -59.16 -22.43 -25.87
CA GLY A 174 -60.25 -22.62 -26.82
C GLY A 174 -61.61 -22.55 -26.10
N PRO A 175 -62.71 -22.23 -26.81
CA PRO A 175 -64.05 -22.32 -26.25
C PRO A 175 -64.29 -23.72 -25.65
N ASN A 176 -64.92 -23.76 -24.47
CA ASN A 176 -65.19 -25.00 -23.76
C ASN A 176 -66.10 -25.90 -24.63
N PRO A 177 -65.70 -27.15 -24.96
CA PRO A 177 -66.46 -28.02 -25.86
C PRO A 177 -67.88 -28.36 -25.37
N VAL A 178 -68.19 -28.09 -24.10
CA VAL A 178 -69.54 -28.26 -23.54
C VAL A 178 -70.51 -27.22 -24.11
N ASN A 179 -70.03 -26.04 -24.51
CA ASN A 179 -70.88 -24.93 -24.95
C ASN A 179 -70.87 -24.73 -26.48
N PHE A 180 -70.04 -25.47 -27.24
CA PHE A 180 -69.94 -25.37 -28.71
C PHE A 180 -69.63 -26.76 -29.32
N PRO A 181 -70.65 -27.59 -29.60
CA PRO A 181 -70.47 -29.00 -30.02
C PRO A 181 -69.85 -29.20 -31.40
N ASP A 182 -69.93 -28.20 -32.29
CA ASP A 182 -69.57 -28.35 -33.71
C ASP A 182 -68.10 -28.02 -34.05
N LEU A 183 -67.29 -27.70 -33.04
CA LEU A 183 -65.85 -27.46 -33.23
C LEU A 183 -65.06 -28.76 -33.03
N LYS A 184 -64.44 -29.27 -34.10
CA LYS A 184 -63.50 -30.41 -34.04
C LYS A 184 -62.44 -30.15 -32.97
N LYS A 185 -62.42 -31.01 -31.94
CA LYS A 185 -61.51 -30.92 -30.76
C LYS A 185 -60.01 -30.87 -31.09
N ARG A 186 -59.59 -31.21 -32.33
CA ARG A 186 -58.18 -31.36 -32.73
C ARG A 186 -58.00 -30.97 -34.19
N CYS A 187 -56.85 -30.39 -34.53
CA CYS A 187 -56.49 -30.16 -35.93
C CYS A 187 -56.12 -31.48 -36.63
N ASN A 188 -56.14 -31.50 -37.96
CA ASN A 188 -55.86 -32.72 -38.75
C ASN A 188 -54.50 -33.36 -38.43
N ILE A 189 -53.50 -32.57 -38.01
CA ILE A 189 -52.19 -33.08 -37.61
C ILE A 189 -52.28 -33.77 -36.24
N CYS A 190 -53.01 -33.19 -35.30
CA CYS A 190 -53.23 -33.78 -33.99
C CYS A 190 -54.06 -35.07 -34.05
N ASP A 191 -55.02 -35.19 -34.99
CA ASP A 191 -55.73 -36.45 -35.20
C ASP A 191 -54.86 -37.54 -35.82
N LYS A 192 -53.94 -37.18 -36.72
CA LYS A 192 -52.93 -38.13 -37.24
C LYS A 192 -51.95 -38.60 -36.15
N LEU A 193 -51.59 -37.73 -35.22
CA LEU A 193 -50.65 -38.04 -34.14
C LEU A 193 -51.31 -38.69 -32.91
N PHE A 194 -52.62 -38.57 -32.76
CA PHE A 194 -53.34 -39.08 -31.60
C PHE A 194 -53.21 -40.61 -31.39
N PRO A 195 -53.23 -41.47 -32.43
CA PRO A 195 -52.94 -42.89 -32.29
C PRO A 195 -51.56 -43.15 -31.68
N PHE A 196 -50.54 -42.38 -32.10
CA PHE A 196 -49.17 -42.50 -31.60
C PHE A 196 -49.06 -42.07 -30.14
N PHE A 197 -49.68 -40.95 -29.75
CA PHE A 197 -49.72 -40.51 -28.36
C PHE A 197 -50.51 -41.46 -27.46
N ARG A 198 -51.59 -42.06 -27.98
CA ARG A 198 -52.35 -43.10 -27.27
C ARG A 198 -51.48 -44.34 -27.02
N ILE A 199 -50.72 -44.80 -28.02
CA ILE A 199 -49.75 -45.89 -27.84
C ILE A 199 -48.63 -45.50 -26.87
N TYR A 200 -48.13 -44.27 -26.92
CA TYR A 200 -47.10 -43.78 -26.01
C TYR A 200 -47.60 -43.73 -24.56
N LYS A 201 -48.82 -43.22 -24.34
CA LYS A 201 -49.48 -43.18 -23.04
C LYS A 201 -49.79 -44.60 -22.54
N GLN A 202 -50.21 -45.49 -23.43
CA GLN A 202 -50.42 -46.90 -23.13
C GLN A 202 -49.11 -47.56 -22.70
N ARG A 203 -47.99 -47.34 -23.41
CA ARG A 203 -46.63 -47.82 -23.02
C ARG A 203 -46.10 -47.20 -21.72
N TYR A 204 -46.48 -45.96 -21.42
CA TYR A 204 -46.09 -45.30 -20.16
C TYR A 204 -46.90 -45.85 -18.98
N GLN A 205 -48.19 -46.16 -19.20
CA GLN A 205 -49.08 -46.77 -18.21
C GLN A 205 -48.81 -48.27 -18.03
N THR A 206 -48.49 -49.00 -19.10
CA THR A 206 -47.97 -50.36 -19.08
C THR A 206 -46.45 -50.32 -18.90
N LYS A 207 -45.99 -50.02 -17.69
CA LYS A 207 -44.60 -50.33 -17.26
C LYS A 207 -44.35 -51.85 -17.33
N ILE A 208 -44.25 -52.41 -18.53
CA ILE A 208 -43.48 -53.61 -18.75
C ILE A 208 -42.04 -53.12 -18.65
N LYS A 209 -41.41 -53.35 -17.49
CA LYS A 209 -39.95 -53.28 -17.38
C LYS A 209 -39.41 -54.05 -18.57
N SER A 210 -38.53 -53.45 -19.38
CA SER A 210 -37.75 -54.23 -20.33
C SER A 210 -37.10 -55.36 -19.53
N TYR A 211 -37.54 -56.59 -19.79
CA TYR A 211 -36.89 -57.77 -19.24
C TYR A 211 -35.51 -57.81 -19.91
N ILE A 212 -34.51 -57.24 -19.24
CA ILE A 212 -33.13 -57.59 -19.51
C ILE A 212 -33.07 -59.07 -19.14
N GLY A 213 -32.96 -59.95 -20.13
CA GLY A 213 -32.87 -61.39 -19.91
C GLY A 213 -31.84 -61.71 -18.83
N PRO A 214 -32.02 -62.81 -18.05
CA PRO A 214 -31.21 -63.08 -16.87
C PRO A 214 -29.75 -63.42 -17.22
N THR A 215 -29.42 -63.56 -18.50
CA THR A 215 -28.10 -63.92 -19.00
C THR A 215 -27.36 -62.70 -19.54
N LEU A 216 -26.89 -61.85 -18.62
CA LEU A 216 -25.65 -61.12 -18.87
C LEU A 216 -24.56 -62.14 -19.23
N THR A 217 -23.86 -61.95 -20.35
CA THR A 217 -22.68 -62.77 -20.70
C THR A 217 -21.68 -62.77 -19.53
N PRO A 218 -20.87 -63.84 -19.33
CA PRO A 218 -19.93 -63.93 -18.20
C PRO A 218 -19.04 -62.68 -18.05
N THR A 219 -18.60 -62.12 -19.18
CA THR A 219 -17.84 -60.86 -19.26
C THR A 219 -18.65 -59.65 -18.75
N ARG A 220 -19.91 -59.49 -19.17
CA ARG A 220 -20.79 -58.40 -18.70
C ARG A 220 -21.19 -58.56 -17.23
N ARG A 221 -21.32 -59.79 -16.71
CA ARG A 221 -21.53 -60.04 -15.26
C ARG A 221 -20.30 -59.65 -14.43
N GLY A 222 -19.10 -59.95 -14.91
CA GLY A 222 -17.85 -59.53 -14.27
C GLY A 222 -17.73 -58.01 -14.19
N VAL A 223 -17.99 -57.30 -15.30
CA VAL A 223 -18.00 -55.83 -15.36
C VAL A 223 -19.04 -55.24 -14.42
N LEU A 224 -20.27 -55.77 -14.39
CA LEU A 224 -21.32 -55.29 -13.49
C LEU A 224 -20.96 -55.51 -12.01
N LYS A 225 -20.40 -56.68 -11.66
CA LYS A 225 -19.92 -56.94 -10.28
C LYS A 225 -18.80 -55.98 -9.88
N SER A 226 -17.86 -55.71 -10.79
CA SER A 226 -16.80 -54.73 -10.58
C SER A 226 -17.37 -53.34 -10.28
N ILE A 227 -18.25 -52.83 -11.15
CA ILE A 227 -18.92 -51.52 -11.00
C ILE A 227 -19.73 -51.45 -9.69
N LEU A 228 -20.44 -52.52 -9.32
CA LEU A 228 -21.21 -52.55 -8.06
C LEU A 228 -20.29 -52.55 -6.83
N SER A 229 -19.16 -53.26 -6.89
CA SER A 229 -18.16 -53.24 -5.82
C SER A 229 -17.52 -51.86 -5.70
N GLU A 230 -17.20 -51.23 -6.82
CA GLU A 230 -16.59 -49.90 -6.89
C GLU A 230 -17.56 -48.83 -6.40
N LYS A 231 -18.83 -48.89 -6.81
CA LYS A 231 -19.90 -48.04 -6.27
C LYS A 231 -20.06 -48.19 -4.76
N LYS A 232 -19.98 -49.41 -4.22
CA LYS A 232 -20.04 -49.67 -2.78
C LYS A 232 -18.81 -49.09 -2.07
N ASN A 233 -17.62 -49.27 -2.63
CA ASN A 233 -16.38 -48.72 -2.10
C ASN A 233 -16.38 -47.19 -2.10
N LEU A 234 -16.82 -46.56 -3.19
CA LEU A 234 -17.00 -45.12 -3.31
C LEU A 234 -18.02 -44.59 -2.28
N LYS A 235 -19.15 -45.28 -2.11
CA LYS A 235 -20.16 -44.90 -1.09
C LYS A 235 -19.59 -44.96 0.32
N ASN A 236 -18.87 -46.03 0.66
CA ASN A 236 -18.24 -46.20 1.98
C ASN A 236 -17.13 -45.16 2.20
N SER A 237 -16.33 -44.86 1.16
CA SER A 237 -15.30 -43.83 1.21
C SER A 237 -15.91 -42.44 1.43
N ASN A 238 -17.00 -42.12 0.74
CA ASN A 238 -17.71 -40.85 0.90
C ASN A 238 -18.28 -40.68 2.32
N VAL A 239 -18.85 -41.74 2.90
CA VAL A 239 -19.28 -41.75 4.31
C VAL A 239 -18.10 -41.51 5.27
N ARG A 240 -16.94 -42.14 5.02
CA ARG A 240 -15.73 -41.90 5.82
C ARG A 240 -15.29 -40.44 5.71
N PHE A 241 -15.20 -39.89 4.50
CA PHE A 241 -14.83 -38.49 4.30
C PHE A 241 -15.79 -37.52 4.99
N GLN A 242 -17.10 -37.74 4.90
CA GLN A 242 -18.10 -36.95 5.62
C GLN A 242 -17.90 -37.02 7.15
N SER A 243 -17.58 -38.19 7.69
CA SER A 243 -17.29 -38.34 9.12
C SER A 243 -16.02 -37.60 9.54
N THR A 244 -14.97 -37.61 8.71
CA THR A 244 -13.72 -36.89 8.96
C THR A 244 -13.93 -35.38 8.90
N ILE A 245 -14.69 -34.89 7.91
CA ILE A 245 -15.08 -33.49 7.79
C ILE A 245 -15.82 -33.04 9.07
N LYS A 246 -16.77 -33.85 9.55
CA LYS A 246 -17.52 -33.57 10.78
C LYS A 246 -16.61 -33.50 12.02
N LYS A 247 -15.64 -34.41 12.15
CA LYS A 247 -14.65 -34.39 13.24
C LYS A 247 -13.77 -33.13 13.18
N LEU A 248 -13.30 -32.77 11.98
CA LEU A 248 -12.48 -31.57 11.78
C LEU A 248 -13.28 -30.29 12.09
N GLN A 249 -14.53 -30.21 11.66
CA GLN A 249 -15.42 -29.09 11.99
C GLN A 249 -15.64 -28.96 13.49
N ASN A 250 -15.80 -30.08 14.21
CA ASN A 250 -15.93 -30.06 15.67
C ASN A 250 -14.64 -29.64 16.38
N SER A 251 -13.47 -30.09 15.91
CA SER A 251 -12.18 -29.65 16.48
C SER A 251 -11.94 -28.15 16.22
N LEU A 252 -12.33 -27.68 15.04
CA LEU A 252 -12.25 -26.27 14.67
C LEU A 252 -13.19 -25.40 15.52
N SER A 253 -14.43 -25.86 15.78
CA SER A 253 -15.37 -25.12 16.64
C SER A 253 -14.89 -25.08 18.09
N GLN A 254 -14.37 -26.19 18.62
CA GLN A 254 -13.74 -26.21 19.94
C GLN A 254 -12.55 -25.24 20.04
N SER A 255 -11.69 -25.20 19.02
CA SER A 255 -10.54 -24.30 18.99
C SER A 255 -10.98 -22.83 18.90
N LYS A 256 -12.01 -22.52 18.08
CA LYS A 256 -12.61 -21.18 18.01
C LYS A 256 -13.19 -20.73 19.36
N ASN A 257 -13.92 -21.60 20.04
CA ASN A 257 -14.47 -21.30 21.37
C ASN A 257 -13.37 -21.05 22.40
N LYS A 258 -12.29 -21.84 22.39
CA LYS A 258 -11.11 -21.60 23.24
C LYS A 258 -10.45 -20.25 22.96
N MET A 259 -10.33 -19.85 21.68
CA MET A 259 -9.78 -18.53 21.32
C MET A 259 -10.71 -17.38 21.73
N GLN A 260 -12.02 -17.55 21.58
CA GLN A 260 -12.99 -16.52 21.95
C GLN A 260 -13.05 -16.28 23.47
N LEU A 261 -12.77 -17.32 24.27
CA LEU A 261 -12.66 -17.25 25.74
C LEU A 261 -11.32 -16.70 26.25
N LEU A 262 -10.35 -16.37 25.38
CA LEU A 262 -9.12 -15.68 25.79
C LEU A 262 -9.43 -14.19 26.05
N VAL A 263 -9.88 -13.94 27.27
CA VAL A 263 -10.04 -12.59 27.84
C VAL A 263 -8.67 -11.92 27.96
N ASP A 264 -8.62 -10.60 27.75
CA ASP A 264 -7.40 -9.79 27.77
C ASP A 264 -6.58 -9.94 29.07
N ASP A 265 -7.23 -10.27 30.18
CA ASP A 265 -6.59 -10.49 31.48
C ASP A 265 -5.71 -11.74 31.54
N LYS A 266 -6.15 -12.85 30.94
CA LYS A 266 -5.31 -14.07 30.84
C LYS A 266 -4.08 -13.82 29.97
N ILE A 267 -4.22 -13.01 28.92
CA ILE A 267 -3.13 -12.66 28.02
C ILE A 267 -2.10 -11.79 28.77
N ASN A 268 -2.57 -10.80 29.54
CA ASN A 268 -1.70 -9.99 30.39
C ASN A 268 -0.99 -10.83 31.46
N GLN A 269 -1.67 -11.79 32.08
CA GLN A 269 -1.04 -12.73 33.02
C GLN A 269 0.05 -13.58 32.35
N ILE A 270 -0.18 -14.10 31.15
CA ILE A 270 0.83 -14.87 30.38
C ILE A 270 2.02 -13.99 29.97
N LEU A 271 1.76 -12.77 29.51
CA LEU A 271 2.79 -11.81 29.10
C LEU A 271 3.65 -11.33 30.27
N ASN A 272 3.07 -11.25 31.48
CA ASN A 272 3.78 -10.89 32.70
C ASN A 272 4.52 -12.08 33.33
N ALA A 273 3.98 -13.30 33.22
CA ALA A 273 4.61 -14.52 33.71
C ALA A 273 5.85 -14.93 32.90
N LYS A 274 5.90 -14.59 31.61
CA LYS A 274 7.06 -14.82 30.74
C LYS A 274 7.98 -13.59 30.70
N LYS A 275 9.30 -13.81 30.69
CA LYS A 275 10.32 -12.75 30.58
C LYS A 275 10.40 -12.12 29.17
N PHE A 276 9.32 -11.52 28.69
CA PHE A 276 9.33 -10.73 27.45
C PHE A 276 9.83 -9.30 27.72
N SER A 277 10.50 -8.69 26.73
CA SER A 277 10.80 -7.26 26.78
C SER A 277 9.53 -6.44 26.57
N ASP A 278 9.52 -5.18 27.03
CA ASP A 278 8.32 -4.34 26.95
C ASP A 278 7.91 -4.07 25.49
N SER A 279 8.87 -3.90 24.58
CA SER A 279 8.60 -3.79 23.14
C SER A 279 7.93 -5.03 22.57
N GLN A 280 8.33 -6.24 23.00
CA GLN A 280 7.69 -7.48 22.56
C GLN A 280 6.26 -7.59 23.10
N LYS A 281 6.03 -7.20 24.36
CA LYS A 281 4.68 -7.16 24.94
C LYS A 281 3.77 -6.22 24.16
N ILE A 282 4.25 -5.03 23.78
CA ILE A 282 3.49 -4.05 22.97
C ILE A 282 3.15 -4.64 21.60
N ILE A 283 4.13 -5.23 20.90
CA ILE A 283 3.92 -5.87 19.58
C ILE A 283 2.81 -6.93 19.67
N VAL A 284 2.91 -7.84 20.65
CA VAL A 284 1.94 -8.93 20.79
C VAL A 284 0.55 -8.38 21.12
N ARG A 285 0.44 -7.40 22.02
CA ARG A 285 -0.84 -6.73 22.34
C ARG A 285 -1.47 -6.10 21.11
N GLU A 286 -0.69 -5.39 20.30
CA GLU A 286 -1.19 -4.73 19.09
C GLU A 286 -1.58 -5.73 18.00
N ILE A 287 -0.85 -6.84 17.83
CA ILE A 287 -1.24 -7.93 16.92
C ILE A 287 -2.58 -8.53 17.35
N ILE A 288 -2.75 -8.81 18.64
CA ILE A 288 -3.99 -9.39 19.18
C ILE A 288 -5.15 -8.42 19.04
N LYS A 289 -4.96 -7.15 19.43
CA LYS A 289 -5.95 -6.09 19.25
C LYS A 289 -6.35 -5.96 17.79
N GLY A 290 -5.35 -5.91 16.92
CA GLY A 290 -5.50 -5.87 15.48
C GLY A 290 -6.24 -7.06 14.88
N SER A 291 -6.10 -8.26 15.45
CA SER A 291 -6.84 -9.45 15.01
C SER A 291 -8.31 -9.47 15.45
N LYS A 292 -8.66 -8.75 16.53
CA LYS A 292 -10.03 -8.64 17.03
C LYS A 292 -10.90 -7.70 16.20
N VAL A 293 -10.29 -6.75 15.47
CA VAL A 293 -11.04 -5.74 14.70
C VAL A 293 -11.52 -6.34 13.38
N ALA A 294 -12.83 -6.32 13.15
CA ALA A 294 -13.45 -6.82 11.92
C ALA A 294 -13.04 -6.02 10.67
N ASN A 295 -12.81 -4.70 10.82
CA ASN A 295 -12.40 -3.82 9.74
C ASN A 295 -10.97 -3.30 9.94
N LYS A 296 -10.04 -3.72 9.07
CA LYS A 296 -8.63 -3.28 9.10
C LYS A 296 -8.44 -1.74 9.10
N LYS A 297 -9.43 -0.97 8.63
CA LYS A 297 -9.34 0.50 8.51
C LYS A 297 -9.60 1.25 9.82
N ASN A 298 -10.24 0.64 10.81
CA ASN A 298 -10.62 1.31 12.07
C ASN A 298 -9.74 0.87 13.26
N ASN A 299 -8.45 0.59 13.02
CA ASN A 299 -7.56 0.21 14.10
C ASN A 299 -7.02 1.46 14.82
N GLN A 300 -7.31 1.56 16.13
CA GLN A 300 -6.74 2.58 17.01
C GLN A 300 -5.46 2.04 17.64
N TYR A 301 -4.32 2.61 17.26
CA TYR A 301 -3.01 2.23 17.80
C TYR A 301 -2.75 2.89 19.15
N SER A 302 -2.07 2.20 20.07
CA SER A 302 -1.56 2.81 21.31
C SER A 302 -0.45 3.82 21.03
N GLU A 303 -0.27 4.79 21.94
CA GLU A 303 0.78 5.81 21.83
C GLU A 303 2.19 5.19 21.81
N ASP A 304 2.44 4.19 22.67
CA ASP A 304 3.70 3.46 22.73
C ASP A 304 4.02 2.74 21.41
N TRP A 305 3.00 2.17 20.76
CA TRP A 305 3.17 1.54 19.45
C TRP A 305 3.48 2.54 18.36
N ILE A 306 2.80 3.69 18.39
CA ILE A 306 3.06 4.78 17.43
C ILE A 306 4.49 5.29 17.60
N LEU A 307 4.96 5.47 18.83
CA LEU A 307 6.35 5.87 19.10
C LEU A 307 7.34 4.85 18.52
N LEU A 308 7.12 3.55 18.74
CA LEU A 308 7.97 2.51 18.17
C LEU A 308 7.96 2.54 16.63
N CYS A 309 6.78 2.76 16.04
CA CYS A 309 6.61 2.89 14.59
C CYS A 309 7.32 4.14 14.03
N VAL A 310 7.28 5.26 14.74
CA VAL A 310 8.02 6.49 14.40
C VAL A 310 9.52 6.20 14.43
N LEU A 311 10.03 5.59 15.49
CA LEU A 311 11.45 5.23 15.61
C LEU A 311 11.90 4.29 14.49
N LEU A 312 11.10 3.28 14.17
CA LEU A 312 11.36 2.36 13.07
C LEU A 312 11.37 3.10 11.72
N LYS A 313 10.43 4.03 11.51
CA LYS A 313 10.35 4.83 10.28
C LYS A 313 11.56 5.76 10.12
N ILE A 314 12.02 6.38 11.20
CA ILE A 314 13.22 7.21 11.25
C ILE A 314 14.46 6.38 10.94
N ARG A 315 14.58 5.18 11.55
CA ARG A 315 15.73 4.31 11.37
C ARG A 315 15.83 3.74 9.95
N SER A 316 14.70 3.32 9.38
CA SER A 316 14.64 2.80 8.01
C SER A 316 13.24 2.95 7.41
N SER A 317 13.10 3.93 6.52
CA SER A 317 11.86 4.19 5.79
C SER A 317 11.47 3.03 4.87
N SER A 318 12.44 2.33 4.29
CA SER A 318 12.25 1.19 3.39
C SER A 318 11.78 -0.05 4.14
N THR A 319 12.42 -0.38 5.27
CA THR A 319 12.02 -1.52 6.12
C THR A 319 10.61 -1.33 6.63
N TYR A 320 10.25 -0.12 7.06
CA TYR A 320 8.88 0.19 7.49
C TYR A 320 7.86 -0.07 6.37
N SER A 321 8.15 0.40 5.15
CA SER A 321 7.26 0.20 4.00
C SER A 321 7.15 -1.29 3.63
N PHE A 322 8.27 -2.01 3.67
CA PHE A 322 8.31 -3.45 3.41
C PHE A 322 7.46 -4.24 4.41
N LEU A 323 7.67 -4.05 5.71
CA LEU A 323 6.92 -4.74 6.77
C LEU A 323 5.41 -4.49 6.67
N ARG A 324 5.03 -3.27 6.26
CA ARG A 324 3.63 -2.91 6.05
C ARG A 324 3.05 -3.52 4.77
N GLN A 325 3.79 -3.49 3.66
CA GLN A 325 3.34 -4.00 2.36
C GLN A 325 3.18 -5.53 2.37
N GLN A 326 4.06 -6.23 3.08
CA GLN A 326 4.00 -7.68 3.25
C GLN A 326 3.03 -8.11 4.36
N GLU A 327 2.28 -7.17 4.96
CA GLU A 327 1.36 -7.40 6.08
C GLU A 327 1.97 -8.18 7.26
N ILE A 328 3.29 -8.09 7.47
CA ILE A 328 4.00 -8.80 8.55
C ILE A 328 3.59 -8.26 9.91
N LEU A 329 3.42 -6.95 10.01
CA LEU A 329 2.97 -6.25 11.22
C LEU A 329 1.86 -5.26 10.87
N GLN A 330 0.93 -5.06 11.81
CA GLN A 330 -0.08 -4.03 11.70
C GLN A 330 0.53 -2.66 11.98
N LEU A 331 1.10 -2.06 10.93
CA LEU A 331 1.75 -0.76 11.01
C LEU A 331 0.83 0.37 10.54
N PRO A 332 0.81 1.52 11.23
CA PRO A 332 0.06 2.69 10.80
C PRO A 332 0.51 3.15 9.42
N CYS A 333 -0.39 3.85 8.71
CA CYS A 333 -0.01 4.38 7.40
C CYS A 333 1.09 5.45 7.55
N PRO A 334 2.00 5.61 6.57
CA PRO A 334 3.02 6.65 6.63
C PRO A 334 2.45 8.06 6.81
N ARG A 335 1.22 8.31 6.36
CA ARG A 335 0.52 9.58 6.58
C ARG A 335 0.19 9.82 8.06
N THR A 336 -0.22 8.78 8.79
CA THR A 336 -0.40 8.85 10.25
C THR A 336 0.91 9.18 10.94
N ILE A 337 2.01 8.50 10.59
CA ILE A 337 3.34 8.81 11.15
C ILE A 337 3.76 10.25 10.87
N ARG A 338 3.55 10.75 9.64
CA ARG A 338 3.82 12.16 9.31
C ARG A 338 2.97 13.13 10.12
N LYS A 339 1.71 12.80 10.40
CA LYS A 339 0.83 13.62 11.25
C LYS A 339 1.37 13.72 12.68
N TYR A 340 1.91 12.64 13.23
CA TYR A 340 2.56 12.68 14.55
C TYR A 340 3.86 13.48 14.53
N LEU A 341 4.67 13.31 13.48
CA LEU A 341 5.90 14.10 13.31
C LEU A 341 5.61 15.60 13.12
N SER A 342 4.52 15.98 12.47
CA SER A 342 4.13 17.39 12.30
C SER A 342 3.66 18.07 13.59
N LEU A 343 3.39 17.31 14.66
CA LEU A 343 3.11 17.91 15.98
C LEU A 343 4.37 18.51 16.62
N VAL A 344 5.55 18.05 16.20
CA VAL A 344 6.82 18.60 16.67
C VAL A 344 7.07 19.90 15.91
N LYS A 345 7.10 21.02 16.64
CA LYS A 345 7.39 22.34 16.05
C LYS A 345 8.88 22.40 15.71
N THR A 346 9.20 22.76 14.46
CA THR A 346 10.58 22.97 13.99
C THR A 346 10.79 24.45 13.67
N GLN A 347 10.76 25.29 14.70
CA GLN A 347 11.06 26.71 14.56
C GLN A 347 12.56 26.96 14.77
N CYS A 348 13.08 28.03 14.19
CA CYS A 348 14.44 28.47 14.48
C CYS A 348 14.54 28.94 15.95
N GLY A 349 15.66 28.67 16.61
CA GLY A 349 15.91 29.04 18.00
C GLY A 349 15.84 27.88 19.00
N PHE A 350 15.65 28.21 20.27
CA PHE A 350 15.67 27.27 21.38
C PHE A 350 14.25 26.80 21.76
N ASP A 351 14.02 25.47 21.80
CA ASP A 351 12.72 24.90 22.15
C ASP A 351 12.62 24.58 23.65
N ASP A 352 11.81 25.36 24.37
CA ASP A 352 11.52 25.19 25.80
C ASP A 352 10.96 23.79 26.14
N THR A 353 10.24 23.17 25.22
CA THR A 353 9.67 21.83 25.46
C THR A 353 10.78 20.78 25.58
N ILE A 354 11.82 20.88 24.75
CA ILE A 354 13.01 20.01 24.80
C ILE A 354 13.76 20.24 26.10
N PHE A 355 13.99 21.50 26.49
CA PHE A 355 14.67 21.83 27.75
C PHE A 355 13.90 21.33 28.98
N ARG A 356 12.56 21.40 28.96
CA ARG A 356 11.71 20.84 30.02
C ARG A 356 11.81 19.31 30.10
N LEU A 357 11.86 18.61 28.97
CA LEU A 357 12.09 17.17 28.93
C LEU A 357 13.50 16.80 29.40
N MET A 358 14.50 17.58 28.99
CA MET A 358 15.88 17.43 29.43
C MET A 358 15.98 17.59 30.95
N LYS A 359 15.29 18.58 31.55
CA LYS A 359 15.25 18.77 33.01
C LYS A 359 14.79 17.51 33.74
N LYS A 360 13.71 16.87 33.29
CA LYS A 360 13.21 15.61 33.86
C LYS A 360 14.23 14.48 33.74
N LYS A 361 14.93 14.40 32.61
CA LYS A 361 15.99 13.39 32.42
C LYS A 361 17.18 13.65 33.34
N LEU A 362 17.63 14.90 33.45
CA LEU A 362 18.76 15.27 34.30
C LEU A 362 18.45 15.08 35.79
N THR A 363 17.19 15.24 36.23
CA THR A 363 16.84 14.92 37.63
C THR A 363 17.03 13.45 37.98
N MET A 364 16.98 12.54 37.00
CA MET A 364 17.26 11.11 37.19
C MET A 364 18.75 10.75 37.16
N LEU A 365 19.62 11.67 36.71
CA LEU A 365 21.05 11.44 36.58
C LEU A 365 21.82 11.84 37.85
N LYS A 366 22.94 11.16 38.10
CA LYS A 366 23.90 11.52 39.15
C LYS A 366 24.58 12.85 38.82
N LEU A 367 25.12 13.54 39.84
CA LEU A 367 25.78 14.84 39.66
C LEU A 367 26.92 14.78 38.63
N GLU A 368 27.76 13.75 38.68
CA GLU A 368 28.88 13.53 37.75
C GLU A 368 28.42 13.42 36.28
N GLN A 369 27.23 12.87 36.04
CA GLN A 369 26.68 12.66 34.69
C GLN A 369 26.01 13.92 34.13
N LYS A 370 25.86 14.98 34.93
CA LYS A 370 25.30 16.26 34.48
C LYS A 370 26.34 17.15 33.84
N PHE A 371 27.61 16.79 33.94
CA PHE A 371 28.71 17.54 33.38
C PHE A 371 28.93 17.21 31.89
N GLY A 372 29.08 18.23 31.05
CA GLY A 372 29.33 18.06 29.62
C GLY A 372 29.95 19.29 28.97
N MET A 373 30.49 19.13 27.76
CA MET A 373 31.04 20.22 26.95
C MET A 373 30.04 20.65 25.87
N LEU A 374 30.06 21.92 25.49
CA LEU A 374 29.26 22.42 24.36
C LEU A 374 30.10 22.36 23.09
N VAL A 375 29.68 21.56 22.11
CA VAL A 375 30.34 21.46 20.80
C VAL A 375 29.36 21.94 19.74
N TYR A 376 29.81 22.82 18.85
CA TYR A 376 28.99 23.31 17.74
C TYR A 376 29.81 23.43 16.45
N ASP A 377 29.16 23.16 15.32
CA ASP A 377 29.75 23.25 13.99
C ASP A 377 28.71 23.75 12.98
N GLY A 378 29.17 24.43 11.94
CA GLY A 378 28.33 24.94 10.86
C GLY A 378 28.19 23.92 9.74
N ILE A 379 26.97 23.76 9.22
CA ILE A 379 26.73 22.95 8.03
C ILE A 379 26.35 23.83 6.84
N PHE A 380 26.90 23.52 5.67
CA PHE A 380 26.48 24.16 4.43
C PHE A 380 25.16 23.53 3.95
N LEU A 381 24.14 24.36 3.80
CA LEU A 381 22.86 23.98 3.20
C LEU A 381 22.76 24.51 1.77
N ARG A 382 21.90 23.89 0.97
CA ARG A 382 21.58 24.41 -0.36
C ARG A 382 20.74 25.67 -0.20
N GLU A 383 21.18 26.77 -0.79
CA GLU A 383 20.44 28.03 -0.85
C GLU A 383 19.19 27.85 -1.71
N ILE A 384 18.03 27.75 -1.06
CA ILE A 384 16.74 27.65 -1.73
C ILE A 384 15.65 28.24 -0.84
N LEU A 385 14.76 29.02 -1.45
CA LEU A 385 13.52 29.44 -0.81
C LEU A 385 12.49 28.31 -0.94
N SER A 386 11.96 27.85 0.19
CA SER A 386 10.94 26.82 0.26
C SER A 386 9.69 27.38 0.94
N VAL A 387 8.51 26.92 0.51
CA VAL A 387 7.23 27.33 1.11
C VAL A 387 6.71 26.19 1.96
N ASN A 388 6.45 26.46 3.24
CA ASN A 388 5.70 25.56 4.07
C ASN A 388 4.20 25.79 3.85
N SER A 389 3.55 24.87 3.15
CA SER A 389 2.11 24.97 2.83
C SER A 389 1.19 24.86 4.04
N GLN A 390 1.67 24.36 5.18
CA GLN A 390 0.87 24.24 6.40
C GLN A 390 0.82 25.55 7.20
N THR A 391 1.96 26.24 7.29
CA THR A 391 2.08 27.50 8.03
C THR A 391 1.98 28.73 7.12
N LEU A 392 1.96 28.53 5.80
CA LEU A 392 2.06 29.58 4.78
C LEU A 392 3.28 30.50 4.98
N THR A 393 4.36 29.94 5.53
CA THR A 393 5.61 30.65 5.77
C THR A 393 6.66 30.29 4.73
N TYR A 394 7.49 31.25 4.38
CA TYR A 394 8.71 31.02 3.61
C TYR A 394 9.82 30.55 4.56
N ALA A 395 10.57 29.53 4.14
CA ALA A 395 11.75 29.03 4.83
C ALA A 395 12.94 29.07 3.86
N GLY A 396 14.10 29.56 4.33
CA GLY A 396 15.29 29.77 3.51
C GLY A 396 15.83 31.20 3.53
N LEU A 397 15.16 32.12 4.23
CA LEU A 397 15.70 33.43 4.60
C LEU A 397 16.42 33.33 5.96
N GLU A 398 17.28 34.31 6.26
CA GLU A 398 17.90 34.42 7.58
C GLU A 398 16.81 34.59 8.65
N ASP A 399 16.73 33.63 9.57
CA ASP A 399 15.79 33.62 10.69
C ASP A 399 16.59 33.33 11.96
N PHE A 400 16.44 34.19 12.97
CA PHE A 400 17.05 34.03 14.28
C PHE A 400 16.05 33.60 15.36
N GLY A 401 14.92 33.01 14.96
CA GLY A 401 13.90 32.50 15.87
C GLY A 401 13.04 33.59 16.52
N GLY A 402 12.93 34.77 15.88
CA GLY A 402 12.27 35.94 16.45
C GLY A 402 12.96 36.54 17.69
N GLU A 403 14.16 36.08 18.03
CA GLU A 403 14.90 36.53 19.22
C GLU A 403 15.63 37.86 19.01
N PHE A 404 15.91 38.21 17.75
CA PHE A 404 16.59 39.45 17.37
C PHE A 404 15.81 40.10 16.22
N SER A 405 15.62 41.43 16.28
CA SER A 405 15.15 42.19 15.12
C SER A 405 16.13 42.00 13.97
N PRO A 406 15.68 41.82 12.72
CA PRO A 406 16.59 41.75 11.58
C PRO A 406 17.39 43.05 11.52
N SER A 407 18.64 43.01 11.99
CA SER A 407 19.55 44.13 11.93
C SER A 407 20.34 44.04 10.63
N ASP A 408 20.60 45.17 9.97
CA ASP A 408 21.52 45.27 8.82
C ASP A 408 23.00 44.96 9.18
N LEU A 409 23.28 44.60 10.45
CA LEU A 409 24.57 44.17 10.94
C LEU A 409 24.80 42.68 10.67
N LYS A 410 26.01 42.33 10.21
CA LYS A 410 26.41 40.95 9.89
C LYS A 410 26.08 39.98 11.03
N ALA A 411 25.54 38.80 10.70
CA ALA A 411 25.13 37.71 11.60
C ALA A 411 26.20 37.16 12.60
N ASN A 412 27.41 37.74 12.66
CA ASN A 412 28.51 37.27 13.49
C ASN A 412 28.30 37.57 14.99
N HIS A 413 27.75 38.75 15.32
CA HIS A 413 27.46 39.12 16.71
C HIS A 413 26.36 38.25 17.34
N VAL A 414 25.44 37.78 16.50
CA VAL A 414 24.32 36.94 16.94
C VAL A 414 24.82 35.57 17.42
N LEU A 415 25.87 35.03 16.79
CA LEU A 415 26.41 33.72 17.16
C LEU A 415 26.97 33.71 18.60
N ALA A 416 27.69 34.76 19.00
CA ALA A 416 28.24 34.85 20.35
C ALA A 416 27.11 34.92 21.40
N GLN A 417 26.06 35.68 21.12
CA GLN A 417 24.88 35.79 21.98
C GLN A 417 24.12 34.47 22.08
N LEU A 418 23.95 33.75 20.96
CA LEU A 418 23.32 32.42 20.94
C LEU A 418 24.10 31.39 21.76
N VAL A 419 25.44 31.37 21.67
CA VAL A 419 26.29 30.46 22.46
C VAL A 419 26.17 30.76 23.96
N VAL A 420 26.22 32.03 24.36
CA VAL A 420 26.04 32.42 25.76
C VAL A 420 24.64 32.06 26.26
N LYS A 421 23.60 32.29 25.44
CA LYS A 421 22.22 31.92 25.77
C LYS A 421 22.06 30.40 25.93
N ALA A 422 22.66 29.60 25.04
CA ALA A 422 22.66 28.15 25.14
C ALA A 422 23.27 27.67 26.47
N ILE A 423 24.40 28.26 26.89
CA ILE A 423 25.04 27.96 28.18
C ILE A 423 24.07 28.27 29.34
N CYS A 424 23.44 29.44 29.33
CA CYS A 424 22.47 29.82 30.36
C CYS A 424 21.28 28.86 30.43
N LEU A 425 20.69 28.50 29.29
CA LEU A 425 19.54 27.59 29.21
C LEU A 425 19.89 26.19 29.71
N LEU A 426 21.06 25.66 29.32
CA LEU A 426 21.55 24.36 29.77
C LEU A 426 21.76 24.34 31.30
N GLU A 427 22.38 25.37 31.85
CA GLU A 427 22.64 25.48 33.30
C GLU A 427 21.35 25.62 34.11
N ASN A 428 20.37 26.38 33.63
CA ASN A 428 19.05 26.52 34.27
C ASN A 428 18.28 25.19 34.33
N VAL A 429 18.51 24.31 33.36
CA VAL A 429 17.92 22.97 33.27
C VAL A 429 18.65 21.96 34.15
N GLY A 430 19.82 22.33 34.68
CA GLY A 430 20.64 21.52 35.57
C GLY A 430 21.76 20.74 34.84
N ALA A 431 22.00 21.01 33.56
CA ALA A 431 23.16 20.52 32.84
C ALA A 431 24.34 21.44 33.14
N LYS A 432 25.40 20.88 33.71
CA LYS A 432 26.59 21.64 34.06
C LYS A 432 27.52 21.66 32.86
N VAL A 433 27.61 22.80 32.19
CA VAL A 433 28.56 22.98 31.09
C VAL A 433 29.95 23.07 31.71
N LEU A 434 30.67 21.94 31.71
CA LEU A 434 31.96 21.79 32.35
C LEU A 434 33.00 22.47 31.48
N GLY A 435 33.24 23.75 31.79
CA GLY A 435 34.46 24.49 31.46
C GLY A 435 34.87 24.49 30.00
N GLY A 436 34.03 24.14 29.03
CA GLY A 436 34.51 23.81 27.70
C GLY A 436 33.49 24.09 26.61
N VAL A 437 33.84 24.98 25.69
CA VAL A 437 33.16 25.16 24.40
C VAL A 437 34.13 24.76 23.30
N VAL A 438 33.71 23.94 22.34
CA VAL A 438 34.53 23.50 21.20
C VAL A 438 33.92 24.00 19.90
N SER A 439 34.74 24.64 19.06
CA SER A 439 34.35 25.08 17.72
C SER A 439 35.47 24.88 16.70
N ASP A 440 35.15 24.99 15.41
CA ASP A 440 36.15 25.04 14.36
C ASP A 440 36.88 26.41 14.32
N GLY A 441 37.91 26.50 13.47
CA GLY A 441 38.68 27.73 13.23
C GLY A 441 38.14 28.62 12.11
N ALA A 442 36.87 28.52 11.73
CA ALA A 442 36.28 29.36 10.70
C ALA A 442 36.36 30.85 11.05
N THR A 443 36.25 31.73 10.05
CA THR A 443 36.32 33.19 10.25
C THR A 443 35.25 33.69 11.21
N ASN A 444 34.05 33.12 11.16
CA ASN A 444 32.94 33.53 12.02
C ASN A 444 33.18 33.09 13.47
N ASN A 445 33.71 31.89 13.69
CA ASN A 445 34.07 31.39 15.02
C ASN A 445 35.25 32.15 15.64
N ARG A 446 36.25 32.53 14.83
CA ARG A 446 37.34 33.40 15.30
C ARG A 446 36.86 34.80 15.73
N LYS A 447 35.83 35.35 15.06
CA LYS A 447 35.20 36.60 15.51
C LYS A 447 34.47 36.41 16.83
N LEU A 448 33.72 35.32 16.98
CA LEU A 448 33.08 34.95 18.25
C LEU A 448 34.10 34.84 19.39
N TRP A 449 35.25 34.21 19.16
CA TRP A 449 36.32 34.16 20.18
C TRP A 449 36.79 35.56 20.56
N SER A 450 36.97 36.44 19.58
CA SER A 450 37.38 37.83 19.82
C SER A 450 36.33 38.59 20.65
N GLU A 451 35.03 38.39 20.38
CA GLU A 451 33.92 39.00 21.14
C GLU A 451 33.84 38.49 22.58
N LEU A 452 34.14 37.21 22.81
CA LEU A 452 34.27 36.62 24.14
C LEU A 452 35.58 37.01 24.85
N SER A 453 36.31 38.00 24.31
CA SER A 453 37.59 38.49 24.84
C SER A 453 38.66 37.40 24.92
N ILE A 454 38.62 36.43 24.00
CA ILE A 454 39.66 35.42 23.84
C ILE A 454 40.67 35.94 22.83
N SER A 455 41.92 35.99 23.28
CA SER A 455 43.02 36.51 22.52
C SER A 455 44.22 35.59 22.65
N GLU A 456 44.86 35.34 21.51
CA GLU A 456 46.13 34.63 21.44
C GLU A 456 47.22 35.65 21.16
N GLN A 457 47.83 36.20 22.21
CA GLN A 457 49.09 36.92 22.09
C GLN A 457 50.22 35.95 22.46
N ARG A 458 51.36 36.02 21.75
CA ARG A 458 52.49 35.07 21.88
C ARG A 458 52.99 34.89 23.32
N GLU A 459 52.73 35.86 24.19
CA GLU A 459 53.17 35.86 25.60
C GLU A 459 52.00 35.89 26.60
N ASN A 460 50.75 36.05 26.13
CA ASN A 460 49.57 36.09 26.99
C ASN A 460 48.37 35.41 26.32
N ILE A 461 48.17 34.13 26.63
CA ILE A 461 47.06 33.33 26.12
C ILE A 461 45.87 33.50 27.05
N LYS A 462 44.83 34.18 26.57
CA LYS A 462 43.55 34.27 27.26
C LYS A 462 42.54 33.36 26.56
N ASN A 463 42.45 32.10 26.99
CA ASN A 463 41.59 31.07 26.40
C ASN A 463 40.32 30.78 27.23
N LYS A 464 39.96 31.67 28.15
CA LYS A 464 38.84 31.49 29.07
C LYS A 464 38.05 32.77 29.29
N PHE A 465 36.76 32.61 29.53
CA PHE A 465 35.84 33.68 29.94
C PHE A 465 35.02 33.25 31.16
N ASP A 466 34.37 34.22 31.80
CA ASP A 466 33.62 34.01 33.04
C ASP A 466 32.28 33.36 32.74
N HIS A 467 31.88 32.37 33.52
CA HIS A 467 30.61 31.70 33.32
C HIS A 467 29.45 32.70 33.56
N PRO A 468 28.47 32.81 32.64
CA PRO A 468 27.48 33.89 32.64
C PRO A 468 26.58 33.90 33.88
N LEU A 469 26.35 32.74 34.52
CA LEU A 469 25.55 32.60 35.74
C LEU A 469 26.36 32.38 37.02
N ASP A 470 27.67 32.14 36.93
CA ASP A 470 28.49 31.78 38.10
C ASP A 470 29.91 32.33 37.96
N LYS A 471 30.19 33.46 38.62
CA LYS A 471 31.50 34.13 38.53
C LYS A 471 32.68 33.27 39.04
N LYS A 472 32.42 32.23 39.86
CA LYS A 472 33.46 31.32 40.36
C LYS A 472 33.89 30.30 39.31
N ARG A 473 33.06 30.04 38.30
CA ARG A 473 33.35 29.09 37.22
C ARG A 473 33.87 29.82 35.99
N LYS A 474 34.85 29.21 35.33
CA LYS A 474 35.39 29.67 34.05
C LYS A 474 35.01 28.70 32.95
N ILE A 475 34.81 29.22 31.75
CA ILE A 475 34.57 28.44 30.54
C ILE A 475 35.79 28.61 29.65
N PHE A 476 36.43 27.50 29.32
CA PHE A 476 37.56 27.43 28.41
C PHE A 476 37.05 27.18 26.98
N LEU A 477 37.71 27.78 26.01
CA LEU A 477 37.41 27.60 24.60
C LEU A 477 38.49 26.74 23.95
N PHE A 478 38.05 25.73 23.21
CA PHE A 478 38.90 24.76 22.53
C PHE A 478 38.61 24.78 21.03
N SER A 479 39.66 24.65 20.23
CA SER A 479 39.52 24.39 18.80
C SER A 479 39.36 22.88 18.58
N ASP A 480 38.65 22.49 17.51
CA ASP A 480 38.70 21.10 17.05
C ASP A 480 40.14 20.71 16.65
N ALA A 481 40.70 19.76 17.40
CA ALA A 481 42.06 19.27 17.20
C ALA A 481 42.24 18.58 15.83
N LEU A 482 41.22 17.89 15.33
CA LEU A 482 41.30 17.21 14.03
C LEU A 482 41.42 18.23 12.90
N HIS A 483 40.63 19.31 12.96
CA HIS A 483 40.77 20.43 12.03
C HIS A 483 42.13 21.13 12.11
N LEU A 484 42.75 21.24 13.29
CA LEU A 484 44.10 21.79 13.41
C LEU A 484 45.15 20.91 12.73
N ILE A 485 45.11 19.58 12.94
CA ILE A 485 46.02 18.62 12.27
C ILE A 485 45.86 18.72 10.76
N LYS A 486 44.61 18.75 10.28
CA LYS A 486 44.28 18.96 8.85
C LYS A 486 44.95 20.21 8.29
N ASN A 487 44.82 21.33 8.98
CA ASN A 487 45.36 22.61 8.55
C ASN A 487 46.90 22.58 8.49
N VAL A 488 47.55 21.94 9.45
CA VAL A 488 49.01 21.75 9.44
C VAL A 488 49.44 20.91 8.24
N ARG A 489 48.80 19.76 7.99
CA ARG A 489 49.10 18.91 6.84
C ARG A 489 48.87 19.65 5.52
N ASN A 490 47.73 20.30 5.37
CA ASN A 490 47.39 21.04 4.14
C ASN A 490 48.35 22.20 3.89
N LYS A 491 48.81 22.89 4.95
CA LYS A 491 49.84 23.92 4.85
C LYS A 491 51.18 23.34 4.39
N LEU A 492 51.60 22.22 4.97
CA LEU A 492 52.83 21.52 4.59
C LEU A 492 52.79 21.05 3.13
N PHE A 493 51.66 20.48 2.69
CA PHE A 493 51.47 20.05 1.31
C PHE A 493 51.46 21.25 0.35
N ASN A 494 50.70 22.31 0.63
CA ASN A 494 50.57 23.46 -0.29
C ASN A 494 51.85 24.29 -0.39
N LYS A 495 52.62 24.43 0.70
CA LYS A 495 53.87 25.22 0.71
C LYS A 495 55.11 24.36 0.44
N MET A 496 54.96 23.04 0.37
CA MET A 496 56.02 22.03 0.25
C MET A 496 57.10 22.06 1.34
N SER A 497 57.07 23.03 2.25
CA SER A 497 58.02 23.21 3.33
C SER A 497 57.42 24.02 4.48
N VAL A 498 57.76 23.63 5.71
CA VAL A 498 57.38 24.33 6.95
C VAL A 498 58.57 24.33 7.90
N ARG A 499 58.80 25.44 8.61
CA ARG A 499 59.79 25.53 9.69
C ARG A 499 59.11 25.67 11.03
N VAL A 500 59.61 24.96 12.04
CA VAL A 500 59.11 25.03 13.42
C VAL A 500 59.66 26.25 14.16
N SER A 501 60.93 26.57 13.91
CA SER A 501 61.65 27.70 14.52
C SER A 501 62.62 28.30 13.48
N PRO A 502 62.97 29.60 13.55
CA PRO A 502 64.03 30.17 12.73
C PRO A 502 65.38 29.43 12.85
N THR A 503 65.63 28.79 13.99
CA THR A 503 66.86 28.05 14.29
C THR A 503 66.89 26.61 13.77
N LYS A 504 65.75 26.07 13.30
CA LYS A 504 65.62 24.68 12.85
C LYS A 504 65.50 24.60 11.32
N PRO A 505 66.04 23.53 10.69
CA PRO A 505 65.90 23.32 9.26
C PRO A 505 64.43 23.11 8.85
N TYR A 506 64.14 23.35 7.57
CA TYR A 506 62.81 23.17 7.00
C TYR A 506 62.42 21.69 6.96
N ILE A 507 61.20 21.39 7.38
CA ILE A 507 60.53 20.12 7.12
C ILE A 507 59.93 20.22 5.72
N ARG A 508 60.42 19.40 4.77
CA ARG A 508 59.99 19.41 3.37
C ARG A 508 59.08 18.23 3.06
N TRP A 509 58.12 18.43 2.16
CA TRP A 509 57.26 17.35 1.67
C TRP A 509 58.04 16.25 0.94
N SER A 510 59.18 16.62 0.32
CA SER A 510 60.09 15.67 -0.34
C SER A 510 60.56 14.57 0.60
N HIS A 511 60.82 14.87 1.88
CA HIS A 511 61.25 13.87 2.85
C HIS A 511 60.24 12.71 2.96
N TYR A 512 58.93 12.99 2.87
CA TYR A 512 57.88 11.97 2.91
C TYR A 512 57.83 11.15 1.62
N ILE A 513 58.05 11.79 0.46
CA ILE A 513 58.12 11.12 -0.84
C ILE A 513 59.33 10.18 -0.90
N ASP A 514 60.49 10.64 -0.43
CA ASP A 514 61.73 9.89 -0.45
C ASP A 514 61.65 8.67 0.47
N VAL A 515 61.08 8.82 1.68
CA VAL A 515 60.80 7.70 2.58
C VAL A 515 59.87 6.68 1.93
N HIS A 516 58.80 7.11 1.26
CA HIS A 516 57.87 6.20 0.61
C HIS A 516 58.49 5.46 -0.59
N LYS A 517 59.29 6.15 -1.41
CA LYS A 517 60.04 5.53 -2.51
C LYS A 517 61.04 4.50 -1.99
N ASN A 518 61.76 4.85 -0.93
CA ASN A 518 62.72 3.94 -0.29
C ASN A 518 62.04 2.71 0.32
N ASP A 519 60.85 2.85 0.91
CA ASP A 519 60.07 1.72 1.44
C ASP A 519 59.54 0.79 0.33
N ILE A 520 59.14 1.34 -0.82
CA ILE A 520 58.72 0.56 -2.00
C ILE A 520 59.91 -0.15 -2.65
N ALA A 521 61.09 0.49 -2.69
CA ALA A 521 62.28 -0.06 -3.33
C ALA A 521 62.96 -1.17 -2.52
N ARG A 522 62.49 -1.50 -1.30
CA ARG A 522 63.07 -2.61 -0.51
C ARG A 522 62.80 -3.95 -1.21
N ASN A 523 63.87 -4.74 -1.37
CA ASN A 523 63.87 -6.02 -2.09
C ASN A 523 62.80 -7.01 -1.60
N SER A 524 62.32 -7.83 -2.55
CA SER A 524 61.29 -8.87 -2.45
C SER A 524 61.51 -9.94 -1.35
N ASN A 525 62.69 -9.99 -0.75
CA ASN A 525 63.04 -10.97 0.29
C ASN A 525 62.61 -10.53 1.70
N ALA A 526 62.08 -9.31 1.87
CA ALA A 526 61.46 -8.85 3.11
C ALA A 526 60.04 -8.32 2.80
N PRO A 527 58.99 -9.16 2.91
CA PRO A 527 57.62 -8.81 2.50
C PRO A 527 56.94 -7.73 3.38
N THR A 528 57.57 -7.33 4.49
CA THR A 528 57.01 -6.37 5.44
C THR A 528 57.46 -4.95 5.11
N LYS A 529 56.52 -4.13 4.64
CA LYS A 529 56.70 -2.67 4.54
C LYS A 529 56.95 -2.06 5.93
N VAL A 530 57.86 -1.09 6.02
CA VAL A 530 58.10 -0.34 7.26
C VAL A 530 56.97 0.65 7.51
N PHE A 531 56.40 1.22 6.43
CA PHE A 531 55.31 2.19 6.50
C PHE A 531 54.06 1.74 5.72
N PRO A 532 53.40 0.63 6.11
CA PRO A 532 52.30 0.04 5.34
C PRO A 532 51.06 0.94 5.24
N LYS A 533 50.90 1.88 6.17
CA LYS A 533 49.75 2.81 6.22
C LYS A 533 49.91 3.99 5.25
N ILE A 534 51.14 4.38 4.91
CA ILE A 534 51.40 5.50 4.01
C ILE A 534 51.26 5.01 2.57
N THR A 535 50.27 5.53 1.87
CA THR A 535 50.00 5.24 0.46
C THR A 535 50.19 6.48 -0.39
N LEU A 536 50.24 6.32 -1.71
CA LEU A 536 50.28 7.43 -2.68
C LEU A 536 49.18 8.48 -2.44
N ARG A 537 48.01 8.09 -1.92
CA ARG A 537 46.91 9.02 -1.57
C ARG A 537 47.24 9.95 -0.40
N HIS A 538 48.15 9.57 0.50
CA HIS A 538 48.62 10.43 1.58
C HIS A 538 49.60 11.48 1.06
N LEU A 539 50.41 11.14 0.05
CA LEU A 539 51.41 12.03 -0.53
C LEU A 539 50.84 12.97 -1.59
N ASN A 540 49.83 12.50 -2.33
CA ASN A 540 49.13 13.25 -3.38
C ASN A 540 47.63 13.30 -3.06
N PRO A 541 47.20 14.07 -2.05
CA PRO A 541 45.81 14.19 -1.68
C PRO A 541 45.03 14.97 -2.76
N ASP A 542 44.01 14.31 -3.33
CA ASP A 542 43.00 14.97 -4.17
C ASP A 542 42.03 15.81 -3.32
N SER A 543 41.16 16.59 -3.97
CA SER A 543 40.22 17.48 -3.28
C SER A 543 39.33 16.76 -2.26
N PHE A 544 38.97 15.51 -2.51
CA PHE A 544 38.17 14.70 -1.58
C PHE A 544 39.01 14.11 -0.43
N SER A 545 40.25 13.67 -0.69
CA SER A 545 41.15 13.13 0.33
C SER A 545 41.62 14.20 1.33
N LYS A 546 41.60 15.48 0.94
CA LYS A 546 41.90 16.60 1.85
C LYS A 546 40.93 16.76 3.02
N MET A 547 39.76 16.09 2.97
CA MET A 547 38.76 16.11 4.04
C MET A 547 38.71 14.80 4.84
N ASN A 548 39.52 13.80 4.48
CA ASN A 548 39.53 12.51 5.14
C ASN A 548 40.52 12.49 6.30
N VAL A 549 40.01 12.64 7.52
CA VAL A 549 40.78 12.64 8.78
C VAL A 549 41.73 11.44 8.90
N LYS A 550 41.33 10.26 8.38
CA LYS A 550 42.15 9.05 8.43
C LYS A 550 43.43 9.12 7.58
N LEU A 551 43.47 9.98 6.56
CA LEU A 551 44.67 10.20 5.74
C LEU A 551 45.57 11.31 6.31
N GLU A 552 45.15 11.97 7.38
CA GLU A 552 45.84 13.12 7.98
C GLU A 552 46.43 12.77 9.35
N CYS A 553 45.76 11.87 10.09
CA CYS A 553 46.29 11.17 11.26
C CYS A 553 47.06 9.92 10.85
#